data_AF-A0A957P299-F1
#
_entry.id   AF-A0A957P299-F1
#
_cell.length_a   1.000
_cell.length_b   1.000
_cell.length_c   1.000
_cell.angle_alpha   90.00
_cell.angle_beta   90.00
_cell.angle_gamma   90.00
#
_symmetry.space_group_name_H-M   'P 1'
#
loop_
_entity.id
_entity.type
_entity.pdbx_description
1 polymer ?
#
loop_
_entity_poly.entity_id
_entity_poly.type
_entity_poly.pdbx_seq_one_letter_code
_entity_poly.pdbx_strand_id
1 'polypeptide(L)'
;MIFDISLRTFDSSVEQGYYQCMIKSFKDREAEKLFNGRFSQKLPQDIQRVAERKLILLHRSLSLHDLRVPPSNRLEALKGDRRGQFSIRINSQ
;
A
#
# COMPACT_ATOMS: atom_id res chain seq x y z
N MET A 1 8.91 -9.91 -5.19
CA MET A 1 8.67 -8.55 -5.74
C MET A 1 8.14 -7.63 -4.63
N ILE A 2 8.74 -6.44 -4.53
CA ILE A 2 8.45 -5.45 -3.49
C ILE A 2 7.93 -4.19 -4.18
N PHE A 3 6.76 -3.69 -3.77
CA PHE A 3 6.30 -2.38 -4.20
C PHE A 3 6.59 -1.36 -3.10
N ASP A 4 7.36 -0.35 -3.47
CA ASP A 4 7.60 0.82 -2.64
C ASP A 4 6.40 1.79 -2.79
N ILE A 5 5.60 1.90 -1.75
CA ILE A 5 4.48 2.84 -1.70
C ILE A 5 4.74 3.92 -0.65
N SER A 6 4.25 5.12 -0.91
CA SER A 6 4.31 6.21 0.06
C SER A 6 2.91 6.39 0.61
N LEU A 7 2.64 5.73 1.73
CA LEU A 7 1.47 6.02 2.56
C LEU A 7 1.76 7.31 3.31
N ARG A 8 0.86 8.29 3.24
CA ARG A 8 0.83 9.37 4.22
C ARG A 8 -0.51 9.25 4.91
N THR A 9 -0.49 8.82 6.17
CA THR A 9 -1.66 8.94 7.05
C THR A 9 -1.98 10.42 7.14
N PHE A 10 -3.09 10.83 6.54
CA PHE A 10 -3.51 12.23 6.60
C PHE A 10 -4.39 12.36 7.83
N ASP A 11 -3.98 13.21 8.76
CA ASP A 11 -4.81 13.65 9.88
C ASP A 11 -5.68 14.81 9.35
N SER A 12 -6.73 14.48 8.59
CA SER A 12 -7.79 15.45 8.29
C SER A 12 -8.89 15.26 9.33
N SER A 13 -8.84 16.12 10.34
CA SER A 13 -9.86 16.33 11.37
C SER A 13 -9.77 15.38 12.57
N VAL A 14 -9.10 15.88 13.60
CA VAL A 14 -8.98 15.40 14.99
C VAL A 14 -10.34 15.29 15.72
N GLU A 15 -11.48 15.14 15.04
CA GLU A 15 -12.80 15.16 15.71
C GLU A 15 -13.54 13.82 15.80
N GLN A 16 -13.05 12.72 15.20
CA GLN A 16 -13.72 11.41 15.36
C GLN A 16 -12.83 10.17 15.57
N GLY A 17 -11.51 10.31 15.75
CA GLY A 17 -10.66 9.17 16.17
C GLY A 17 -10.38 8.10 15.11
N TYR A 18 -10.60 8.40 13.81
CA TYR A 18 -10.31 7.48 12.70
C TYR A 18 -9.20 8.04 11.78
N TYR A 19 -8.05 7.37 11.72
CA TYR A 19 -6.93 7.76 10.84
C TYR A 19 -7.06 7.13 9.45
N GLN A 20 -7.70 7.80 8.49
CA GLN A 20 -7.73 7.27 7.13
C GLN A 20 -6.32 7.15 6.53
N CYS A 21 -5.88 5.92 6.27
CA CYS A 21 -4.60 5.64 5.63
C CYS A 21 -4.77 5.75 4.11
N MET A 22 -4.68 6.98 3.60
CA MET A 22 -4.71 7.22 2.16
C MET A 22 -3.32 7.05 1.53
N ILE A 23 -3.21 6.21 0.49
CA ILE A 23 -2.04 6.25 -0.40
C ILE A 23 -2.02 7.62 -1.11
N LYS A 24 -0.94 8.40 -0.92
CA LYS A 24 -0.80 9.72 -1.57
C LYS A 24 0.13 9.68 -2.79
N SER A 25 1.12 8.80 -2.79
CA SER A 25 2.04 8.67 -3.92
C SER A 25 2.65 7.28 -4.01
N PHE A 26 3.07 6.94 -5.22
CA PHE A 26 3.77 5.71 -5.54
C PHE A 26 5.17 6.04 -6.01
N LYS A 27 6.17 5.28 -5.55
CA LYS A 27 7.51 5.34 -6.13
C LYS A 27 7.59 4.45 -7.37
N ASP A 28 6.84 3.35 -7.37
CA ASP A 28 6.78 2.40 -8.47
C ASP A 28 5.62 2.72 -9.42
N ARG A 29 5.95 2.93 -10.70
CA ARG A 29 4.96 3.20 -11.77
C ARG A 29 4.02 2.03 -12.02
N GLU A 30 4.46 0.80 -11.79
CA GLU A 30 3.62 -0.39 -11.96
C GLU A 30 2.62 -0.50 -10.80
N ALA A 31 3.02 -0.16 -9.57
CA ALA A 31 2.10 -0.08 -8.43
C ALA A 31 1.02 0.99 -8.65
N GLU A 32 1.39 2.15 -9.20
CA GLU A 32 0.46 3.21 -9.55
C GLU A 32 -0.54 2.76 -10.63
N LYS A 33 -0.07 2.08 -11.67
CA LYS A 33 -0.96 1.51 -12.71
C LYS A 33 -1.97 0.56 -12.10
N LEU A 34 -1.51 -0.38 -11.27
CA LEU A 34 -2.36 -1.37 -10.64
C LEU A 34 -3.38 -0.75 -9.69
N PHE A 35 -2.99 0.28 -8.94
CA PHE A 35 -3.92 1.03 -8.09
C PHE A 35 -5.04 1.70 -8.90
N ASN A 36 -4.70 2.20 -10.09
CA ASN A 36 -5.67 2.81 -11.02
C ASN A 36 -6.48 1.77 -11.82
N GLY A 37 -6.41 0.47 -11.48
CA GLY A 37 -7.08 -0.61 -12.22
C GLY A 37 -6.50 -0.84 -13.62
N ARG A 38 -5.28 -0.36 -13.89
CA ARG A 38 -4.60 -0.54 -15.18
C ARG A 38 -3.70 -1.76 -15.15
N PHE A 39 -3.70 -2.48 -16.25
CA PHE A 39 -2.86 -3.64 -16.44
C PHE A 39 -1.38 -3.25 -16.65
N SER A 40 -0.49 -3.95 -15.96
CA SER A 40 0.95 -3.92 -16.18
C SER A 40 1.35 -5.01 -17.17
N GLN A 41 2.13 -4.66 -18.19
CA GLN A 41 2.71 -5.65 -19.10
C GLN A 41 3.97 -6.32 -18.52
N LYS A 42 4.53 -5.77 -17.43
CA LYS A 42 5.76 -6.26 -16.81
C LYS A 42 5.52 -7.34 -15.76
N LEU A 43 4.28 -7.47 -15.31
CA LEU A 43 3.91 -8.28 -14.16
C LEU A 43 3.03 -9.46 -14.60
N PRO A 44 3.24 -10.66 -14.05
CA PRO A 44 2.30 -11.77 -14.19
C PRO A 44 0.90 -11.40 -13.69
N GLN A 45 -0.15 -11.83 -14.39
CA GLN A 45 -1.55 -11.43 -14.13
C GLN A 45 -2.06 -11.84 -12.73
N ASP A 46 -1.59 -12.97 -12.23
CA ASP A 46 -1.82 -13.45 -10.87
C ASP A 46 -1.23 -12.48 -9.83
N ILE A 47 0.01 -12.03 -10.01
CA ILE A 47 0.66 -11.06 -9.13
C ILE A 47 -0.06 -9.71 -9.18
N GLN A 48 -0.50 -9.27 -10.37
CA GLN A 48 -1.23 -8.02 -10.54
C GLN A 48 -2.54 -8.00 -9.76
N ARG A 49 -3.34 -9.07 -9.83
CA ARG A 49 -4.60 -9.17 -9.08
C ARG A 49 -4.39 -9.15 -7.57
N VAL A 50 -3.34 -9.83 -7.08
CA VAL A 50 -2.98 -9.79 -5.65
C VAL A 50 -2.51 -8.40 -5.26
N ALA A 51 -1.73 -7.75 -6.12
CA ALA A 51 -1.21 -6.42 -5.90
C ALA A 51 -2.31 -5.35 -5.80
N GLU A 52 -3.20 -5.32 -6.78
CA GLU A 52 -4.36 -4.43 -6.80
C GLU A 52 -5.20 -4.57 -5.52
N ARG A 53 -5.55 -5.80 -5.14
CA ARG A 53 -6.33 -6.05 -3.90
C ARG A 53 -5.62 -5.53 -2.66
N LYS A 54 -4.31 -5.74 -2.54
CA LYS A 54 -3.51 -5.25 -1.41
C LYS A 54 -3.45 -3.72 -1.39
N LEU A 55 -3.28 -3.07 -2.53
CA LEU A 55 -3.24 -1.61 -2.64
C LEU A 55 -4.60 -0.97 -2.31
N ILE A 56 -5.71 -1.58 -2.74
CA ILE A 56 -7.05 -1.12 -2.38
C ILE A 56 -7.30 -1.28 -0.87
N LEU A 57 -6.92 -2.42 -0.29
CA LEU A 57 -7.02 -2.64 1.16
C LEU A 57 -6.20 -1.60 1.93
N LEU A 58 -5.00 -1.30 1.45
CA LEU A 58 -4.12 -0.28 2.00
C LEU A 58 -4.80 1.09 2.02
N HIS A 59 -5.32 1.52 0.88
CA HIS A 59 -5.98 2.81 0.73
C HIS A 59 -7.29 2.92 1.54
N ARG A 60 -7.97 1.79 1.81
CA ARG A 60 -9.22 1.74 2.60
C ARG A 60 -9.00 1.55 4.10
N SER A 61 -7.78 1.28 4.54
CA SER A 61 -7.51 1.02 5.95
C SER A 61 -7.68 2.29 6.80
N LEU A 62 -8.32 2.13 7.95
CA LEU A 62 -8.52 3.19 8.95
C LEU A 62 -7.40 3.23 10.00
N SER A 63 -6.52 2.24 9.96
CA SER A 63 -5.35 2.18 10.80
C SER A 63 -4.29 1.26 10.20
N LEU A 64 -3.02 1.50 10.56
CA LEU A 64 -1.93 0.57 10.23
C LEU A 64 -2.12 -0.81 10.88
N HIS A 65 -2.97 -0.91 11.91
CA HIS A 65 -3.29 -2.17 12.57
C HIS A 65 -4.21 -3.05 11.72
N ASP A 66 -5.17 -2.45 11.01
CA ASP A 66 -6.06 -3.16 10.08
C ASP A 66 -5.27 -3.83 8.95
N LEU A 67 -4.14 -3.23 8.60
CA LEU A 67 -3.26 -3.75 7.56
C LEU A 67 -2.57 -5.08 7.93
N ARG A 68 -2.57 -5.45 9.22
CA ARG A 68 -2.05 -6.75 9.70
C ARG A 68 -3.03 -7.91 9.48
N VAL A 69 -4.27 -7.63 9.10
CA VAL A 69 -5.33 -8.62 8.92
C VAL A 69 -5.71 -8.62 7.43
N PRO A 70 -5.16 -9.50 6.57
CA PRO A 70 -4.63 -10.85 6.83
C PRO A 70 -3.08 -10.93 6.94
N PRO A 71 -2.52 -11.99 7.56
CA PRO A 71 -1.10 -12.13 7.92
C PRO A 71 -0.11 -12.14 6.74
N SER A 72 -0.59 -12.08 5.50
CA SER A 72 0.21 -12.05 4.27
C SER A 72 0.68 -10.64 3.88
N ASN A 73 0.27 -9.60 4.61
CA ASN A 73 0.74 -8.24 4.37
C ASN A 73 2.06 -8.00 5.10
N ARG A 74 3.18 -8.30 4.44
CA ARG A 74 4.54 -7.95 4.90
C ARG A 74 4.77 -6.45 4.66
N LEU A 75 4.12 -5.63 5.49
CA LEU A 75 4.32 -4.18 5.51
C LEU A 75 5.55 -3.85 6.35
N GLU A 76 6.50 -3.17 5.72
CA GLU A 76 7.71 -2.73 6.38
C GLU A 76 7.71 -1.21 6.43
N ALA A 77 7.76 -0.66 7.65
CA ALA A 77 7.92 0.77 7.84
C ALA A 77 9.34 1.16 7.41
N LEU A 78 9.43 2.16 6.53
CA LEU A 78 10.71 2.64 6.02
C LEU A 78 11.34 3.63 7.01
N LYS A 79 12.68 3.60 7.09
CA LYS A 79 13.49 4.42 8.02
C LYS A 79 14.25 5.53 7.26
N GLY A 80 14.86 6.45 8.01
CA GLY A 80 15.62 7.58 7.46
C GLY A 80 14.73 8.63 6.79
N ASP A 81 15.14 9.14 5.62
CA ASP A 81 14.42 10.17 4.85
C ASP A 81 13.03 9.72 4.38
N ARG A 82 12.75 8.41 4.45
CA ARG A 82 11.47 7.80 4.08
C ARG A 82 10.57 7.51 5.28
N ARG A 83 10.85 8.09 6.45
CA ARG A 83 10.03 7.93 7.66
C ARG A 83 8.58 8.33 7.37
N GLY A 84 7.66 7.45 7.74
CA GLY A 84 6.22 7.59 7.46
C GLY A 84 5.77 6.89 6.18
N GLN A 85 6.69 6.41 5.34
CA GLN A 85 6.36 5.55 4.19
C GLN A 85 6.43 4.07 4.59
N PHE A 86 5.78 3.22 3.79
CA PHE A 86 5.69 1.79 4.04
C PHE A 86 5.93 1.03 2.73
N SER A 87 6.75 -0.01 2.73
CA SER A 87 6.85 -0.93 1.60
C SER A 87 5.95 -2.13 1.83
N ILE A 88 5.35 -2.65 0.76
CA ILE A 88 4.58 -3.90 0.80
C ILE A 88 5.20 -4.93 -0.13
N ARG A 89 5.46 -6.13 0.41
CA ARG A 89 5.87 -7.27 -0.40
C ARG A 89 4.65 -8.04 -0.87
N ILE A 90 4.59 -8.34 -2.16
CA ILE A 90 3.42 -8.98 -2.79
C ILE A 90 3.70 -10.42 -3.19
N ASN A 91 4.97 -10.78 -3.33
CA ASN A 91 5.39 -12.16 -3.53
C ASN A 91 6.32 -12.61 -2.39
N SER A 92 6.22 -13.88 -2.02
CA SER A 92 7.05 -14.58 -1.04
C SER A 92 8.10 -15.50 -1.69
N GLN A 93 8.16 -15.59 -3.02
CA GLN A 93 9.40 -15.99 -3.70
C GLN A 93 10.49 -14.94 -3.49
#